data_AF-A0A1X2I8E8-F1
#
_entry.id   AF-A0A1X2I8E8-F1
#
_cell.length_a   1.000
_cell.length_b   1.000
_cell.length_c   1.000
_cell.angle_alpha   90.00
_cell.angle_beta   90.00
_cell.angle_gamma   90.00
#
_symmetry.space_group_name_H-M   'P 1'
#
loop_
_entity.id
_entity.type
_entity.pdbx_description
1 polymer ?
#
loop_
_entity_poly.entity_id
_entity_poly.type
_entity_poly.pdbx_seq_one_letter_code
_entity_poly.pdbx_strand_id
1 'polypeptide(L)'
;MDFPIYVALSNYLEKGVYPRDCDQKNKTKIYRMAKKYMLDQGKLYLRMADGGVGQELLHEGNVTRVLAMAHSEGHMGINNTIRRMKKFIIPTSAAPTFTIKTHCYFIQ
;
A
#
# COMPACT_ATOMS: atom_id res chain seq x y z
N MET A 1 1.92 1.34 -4.02
CA MET A 1 1.79 1.34 -5.47
C MET A 1 1.46 2.76 -5.89
N ASP A 2 1.65 3.13 -7.16
CA ASP A 2 1.15 4.42 -7.63
C ASP A 2 -0.38 4.43 -7.52
N PHE A 3 -0.95 5.56 -7.11
CA PHE A 3 -2.36 5.66 -6.78
C PHE A 3 -3.29 5.28 -7.95
N PRO A 4 -3.05 5.69 -9.21
CA PRO A 4 -3.92 5.30 -10.32
C PRO A 4 -3.96 3.78 -10.54
N ILE A 5 -2.82 3.09 -10.39
CA ILE A 5 -2.75 1.64 -10.52
C ILE A 5 -3.45 0.95 -9.35
N TYR A 6 -3.32 1.49 -8.14
CA TYR A 6 -4.02 1.00 -6.95
C TYR A 6 -5.54 1.04 -7.14
N VAL A 7 -6.07 2.17 -7.60
CA VAL A 7 -7.50 2.36 -7.87
C VAL A 7 -7.97 1.47 -9.01
N ALA A 8 -7.21 1.39 -10.10
CA ALA A 8 -7.52 0.52 -11.24
C ALA A 8 -7.60 -0.96 -10.82
N LEU A 9 -6.65 -1.43 -10.01
CA LEU A 9 -6.65 -2.79 -9.48
C LEU A 9 -7.83 -3.04 -8.54
N SER A 10 -8.14 -2.09 -7.66
CA SER A 10 -9.28 -2.19 -6.73
C SER A 10 -10.60 -2.30 -7.50
N ASN A 11 -10.82 -1.43 -8.49
CA ASN A 11 -12.00 -1.49 -9.36
C ASN A 11 -12.07 -2.79 -10.17
N TYR A 12 -10.93 -3.29 -10.65
CA TYR A 12 -10.89 -4.55 -11.38
C TYR A 12 -11.25 -5.74 -10.49
N LEU A 13 -10.77 -5.77 -9.25
CA LEU A 13 -11.10 -6.83 -8.29
C LEU A 13 -12.54 -6.76 -7.79
N GLU A 14 -13.09 -5.55 -7.63
CA GLU A 14 -14.48 -5.34 -7.16
C GLU A 14 -15.50 -5.59 -8.27
N LYS A 15 -15.27 -5.04 -9.47
CA LYS A 15 -16.27 -4.92 -10.55
C LYS A 15 -15.89 -5.70 -11.81
N GLY A 16 -14.66 -6.22 -11.91
CA GLY A 16 -14.16 -6.86 -13.13
C GLY A 16 -13.86 -5.90 -14.28
N VAL A 17 -13.81 -4.58 -14.02
CA VAL A 17 -13.70 -3.54 -15.06
C VAL A 17 -12.29 -2.96 -15.10
N TYR A 18 -11.73 -2.83 -16.30
CA TYR A 18 -10.48 -2.11 -16.54
C TYR A 18 -10.73 -0.60 -16.71
N PRO A 19 -9.73 0.27 -16.45
CA PRO A 19 -9.85 1.69 -16.75
C PRO A 19 -10.21 1.94 -18.22
N ARG A 20 -10.97 3.01 -18.48
CA ARG A 20 -11.28 3.46 -19.84
C ARG A 20 -9.97 3.79 -20.57
N ASP A 21 -9.89 3.42 -21.86
CA ASP A 21 -8.72 3.63 -22.72
C ASP A 21 -7.42 2.96 -22.24
N CYS A 22 -7.53 1.94 -21.38
CA CYS A 22 -6.39 1.17 -20.91
C CYS A 22 -5.81 0.30 -22.03
N ASP A 23 -4.52 0.49 -22.33
CA ASP A 23 -3.79 -0.31 -23.30
C ASP A 23 -3.62 -1.77 -22.85
N GLN A 24 -3.27 -2.65 -23.80
CA GLN A 24 -3.13 -4.08 -23.51
C GLN A 24 -2.04 -4.37 -22.49
N LYS A 25 -0.99 -3.53 -22.45
CA LYS A 25 0.11 -3.63 -21.50
C LYS A 25 -0.37 -3.40 -20.06
N ASN A 26 -1.14 -2.35 -19.81
CA ASN A 26 -1.68 -2.06 -18.49
C ASN A 26 -2.77 -3.05 -18.08
N LYS A 27 -3.63 -3.50 -19.01
CA LYS A 27 -4.57 -4.61 -18.73
C LYS A 27 -3.85 -5.86 -18.25
N THR A 28 -2.80 -6.26 -18.95
CA THR A 28 -1.98 -7.42 -18.59
C THR A 28 -1.31 -7.23 -17.23
N LYS A 29 -0.82 -6.02 -16.94
CA LYS A 29 -0.23 -5.67 -15.64
C LYS A 29 -1.26 -5.80 -14.51
N ILE A 30 -2.45 -5.21 -14.66
CA ILE A 30 -3.55 -5.29 -13.69
C ILE A 30 -3.97 -6.75 -13.48
N TYR A 31 -4.17 -7.51 -14.55
CA TYR A 31 -4.53 -8.92 -14.47
C TYR A 31 -3.50 -9.75 -13.69
N ARG A 32 -2.20 -9.57 -13.97
CA ARG A 32 -1.13 -10.25 -13.22
C ARG A 32 -1.12 -9.86 -11.74
N MET A 33 -1.43 -8.60 -11.44
CA MET A 33 -1.51 -8.11 -10.07
C MET A 33 -2.75 -8.64 -9.34
N ALA A 34 -3.88 -8.77 -10.02
CA ALA A 34 -5.12 -9.35 -9.47
C ALA A 34 -4.98 -10.81 -9.04
N LYS A 35 -4.00 -11.55 -9.59
CA LYS A 35 -3.65 -12.89 -9.11
C LYS A 35 -2.93 -12.88 -7.76
N LYS A 36 -2.17 -11.82 -7.48
CA LYS A 36 -1.32 -11.68 -6.29
C LYS A 36 -2.03 -10.99 -5.13
N TYR A 37 -2.95 -10.08 -5.45
CA TYR A 37 -3.65 -9.26 -4.47
C TYR A 37 -5.13 -9.64 -4.41
N MET A 38 -5.77 -9.27 -3.31
CA MET A 38 -7.21 -9.35 -3.12
C MET A 38 -7.72 -8.04 -2.52
N LEU A 39 -9.00 -7.75 -2.78
CA LEU A 39 -9.69 -6.63 -2.18
C LEU A 39 -10.46 -7.15 -0.98
N ASP A 40 -10.26 -6.54 0.18
CA ASP A 40 -11.01 -6.81 1.40
C ASP A 40 -11.32 -5.47 2.08
N GLN A 41 -12.58 -5.25 2.47
CA GLN A 41 -13.04 -4.01 3.10
C GLN A 41 -12.55 -2.70 2.44
N GLY A 42 -12.48 -2.66 1.10
CA GLY A 42 -12.05 -1.49 0.33
C GLY A 42 -10.54 -1.25 0.31
N LYS A 43 -9.74 -2.20 0.79
CA LYS A 43 -8.28 -2.16 0.81
C LYS A 43 -7.68 -3.35 0.09
N LEU A 44 -6.51 -3.14 -0.52
CA LEU A 44 -5.78 -4.21 -1.18
C LEU A 44 -4.85 -4.93 -0.21
N TYR A 45 -4.86 -6.25 -0.27
CA TYR A 45 -4.02 -7.13 0.54
C TYR A 45 -3.31 -8.15 -0.34
N LEU A 46 -2.16 -8.63 0.12
CA LEU A 46 -1.52 -9.81 -0.47
C LEU A 46 -2.44 -11.02 -0.26
N ARG A 47 -2.67 -11.78 -1.33
CA ARG A 47 -3.35 -13.08 -1.23
C ARG A 47 -2.36 -14.09 -0.66
N MET A 48 -2.70 -14.68 0.48
CA MET A 48 -1.91 -15.77 1.04
C MET A 48 -2.17 -17.09 0.31
N ALA A 49 -1.25 -18.05 0.45
CA ALA A 49 -1.33 -19.35 -0.23
C ALA A 49 -2.53 -20.19 0.24
N ASP A 50 -2.98 -19.99 1.48
CA ASP A 50 -4.18 -20.57 2.07
C ASP A 50 -5.48 -19.84 1.65
N GLY A 51 -5.38 -18.80 0.82
CA GLY A 51 -6.50 -17.95 0.42
C GLY A 51 -6.86 -16.85 1.42
N GLY A 52 -6.12 -16.74 2.52
CA GLY A 52 -6.32 -15.72 3.55
C GLY A 52 -5.84 -14.33 3.17
N VAL A 53 -6.20 -13.37 4.02
CA VAL A 53 -5.79 -11.97 3.91
C VAL A 53 -4.38 -11.80 4.49
N GLY A 54 -3.43 -11.43 3.64
CA GLY A 54 -2.05 -11.18 4.03
C GLY A 54 -1.77 -9.73 4.40
N GLN A 55 -0.60 -9.24 4.01
CA GLN A 55 -0.16 -7.87 4.28
C GLN A 55 -0.97 -6.84 3.47
N GLU A 56 -1.36 -5.73 4.10
CA GLU A 56 -2.02 -4.62 3.41
C GLU A 56 -1.04 -3.94 2.46
N LEU A 57 -1.45 -3.77 1.21
CA LEU A 57 -0.72 -3.02 0.19
C LEU A 57 -1.05 -1.54 0.33
N LEU A 58 0.00 -0.73 0.55
CA LEU A 58 -0.12 0.72 0.61
C LEU A 58 0.05 1.36 -0.76
N HIS A 59 -0.45 2.57 -0.92
CA HIS A 59 -0.25 3.44 -2.07
C HIS A 59 0.42 4.75 -1.67
N GLU A 60 0.94 5.49 -2.65
CA GLU A 60 1.68 6.75 -2.40
C GLU A 60 0.89 7.75 -1.53
N GLY A 61 -0.42 7.86 -1.77
CA GLY A 61 -1.29 8.77 -0.99
C GLY A 61 -1.59 8.34 0.45
N ASN A 62 -1.41 7.07 0.83
CA ASN A 62 -1.72 6.62 2.20
C ASN A 62 -0.49 6.21 3.02
N VAL A 63 0.66 5.95 2.38
CA VAL A 63 1.86 5.47 3.08
C VAL A 63 2.33 6.47 4.14
N THR A 64 2.35 7.76 3.84
CA THR A 64 2.81 8.82 4.75
C THR A 64 1.90 8.92 5.96
N ARG A 65 0.59 8.82 5.76
CA ARG A 65 -0.40 8.85 6.85
C ARG A 65 -0.24 7.64 7.76
N VAL A 66 -0.12 6.44 7.20
CA VAL A 66 0.05 5.20 7.97
C VAL A 66 1.37 5.24 8.76
N LEU A 67 2.45 5.77 8.15
CA LEU A 67 3.73 5.96 8.84
C LEU A 67 3.61 6.95 10.00
N ALA A 68 2.96 8.11 9.78
CA ALA A 68 2.75 9.11 10.81
C ALA A 68 1.91 8.58 11.99
N MET A 69 0.85 7.81 11.69
CA MET A 69 0.05 7.13 12.71
C MET A 69 0.88 6.11 13.48
N ALA A 70 1.64 5.25 12.80
CA ALA A 70 2.49 4.26 13.44
C ALA A 70 3.57 4.88 14.34
N HIS A 71 4.08 6.06 13.98
CA HIS A 71 5.02 6.83 14.78
C HIS A 71 4.36 7.47 16.02
N SER A 72 3.19 8.10 15.82
CA SER A 72 2.47 8.86 16.85
C SER A 72 1.80 7.95 17.90
N GLU A 73 1.28 6.78 17.50
CA GLU A 73 0.54 5.84 18.35
C GLU A 73 1.34 5.25 19.53
N GLY A 74 2.66 5.48 19.60
CA GLY A 74 3.43 5.02 20.76
C GLY A 74 4.68 5.83 21.05
N HIS A 75 4.75 7.09 20.57
CA HIS A 75 5.97 7.92 20.62
C HIS A 75 7.22 7.10 20.23
N MET A 76 7.05 6.24 19.23
CA MET A 76 7.96 5.14 19.01
C MET A 76 9.21 5.66 18.29
N GLY A 77 10.38 5.36 18.85
CA GLY A 77 11.64 5.52 18.14
C GLY A 77 11.61 4.81 16.77
N ILE A 78 12.48 5.25 15.86
CA ILE A 78 12.51 4.84 14.44
C ILE A 78 12.43 3.31 14.28
N ASN A 79 13.17 2.54 15.07
CA ASN A 79 13.21 1.07 14.97
C ASN A 79 11.86 0.40 15.25
N ASN A 80 11.10 0.92 16.21
CA ASN A 80 9.79 0.37 16.56
C ASN A 80 8.75 0.73 15.49
N THR A 81 8.83 1.94 14.93
CA THR A 81 8.02 2.34 13.77
C THR A 81 8.30 1.44 12.57
N ILE A 82 9.58 1.18 12.25
CA ILE A 82 9.98 0.27 11.17
C ILE A 82 9.43 -1.14 11.40
N ARG A 83 9.56 -1.68 12.62
CA ARG A 83 9.03 -3.00 12.96
C ARG A 83 7.52 -3.08 12.75
N ARG A 84 6.78 -2.03 13.10
CA ARG A 84 5.33 -1.94 12.89
C ARG A 84 4.96 -1.83 11.42
N MET A 85 5.80 -1.18 10.61
CA MET A 85 5.58 -1.05 9.17
C MET A 85 5.82 -2.35 8.39
N LYS A 86 6.55 -3.34 8.95
CA LYS A 86 6.81 -4.64 8.28
C LYS A 86 5.54 -5.45 7.96
N LYS A 87 4.38 -5.11 8.55
CA LYS A 87 3.10 -5.77 8.24
C LYS A 87 2.44 -5.25 6.96
N PHE A 88 3.00 -4.22 6.34
CA PHE A 88 2.50 -3.61 5.12
C PHE A 88 3.43 -3.87 3.93
N ILE A 89 2.86 -3.99 2.74
CA ILE A 89 3.61 -3.92 1.49
C ILE A 89 3.70 -2.45 1.09
N ILE A 90 4.92 -1.91 1.19
CA ILE A 90 5.22 -0.54 0.77
C ILE A 90 5.77 -0.60 -0.66
N PRO A 91 5.19 0.13 -1.63
CA PRO A 91 5.79 0.22 -2.96
C PRO A 91 7.18 0.82 -2.93
N THR A 92 8.04 0.43 -3.85
CA THR A 92 9.33 1.10 -4.03
C THR A 92 9.17 2.58 -4.41
N SER A 93 8.14 2.95 -5.19
CA SER A 93 7.87 4.35 -5.55
C SER A 93 7.48 5.24 -4.38
N ALA A 94 6.93 4.64 -3.31
CA ALA A 94 6.62 5.33 -2.07
C ALA A 94 7.41 4.74 -0.91
N ALA A 95 8.52 4.04 -1.19
CA ALA A 95 9.46 3.65 -0.17
C ALA A 95 9.99 4.98 0.33
N PRO A 96 9.70 5.37 1.58
CA PRO A 96 10.33 6.54 2.10
C PRO A 96 11.82 6.21 2.00
N THR A 97 12.57 6.98 1.21
CA THR A 97 13.96 7.20 1.59
C THR A 97 13.86 7.52 3.07
N PHE A 98 14.36 6.62 3.92
CA PHE A 98 14.26 6.65 5.38
C PHE A 98 15.03 7.85 5.97
N THR A 99 14.99 8.98 5.28
CA THR A 99 15.07 10.32 5.76
C THR A 99 13.92 10.58 6.74
N ILE A 100 13.87 9.81 7.82
CA ILE A 100 13.39 10.35 9.10
C ILE A 100 14.48 11.35 9.54
N LYS A 101 14.71 12.39 8.75
CA LYS A 101 15.43 13.58 9.19
C LYS A 101 14.45 14.27 10.11
N THR A 102 14.62 14.04 11.41
CA THR A 102 14.52 15.11 12.40
C THR A 102 13.29 16.01 12.26
N HIS A 103 12.09 15.43 12.13
CA HIS A 103 10.82 16.16 12.35
C HIS A 103 10.09 15.64 13.60
N CYS A 104 10.85 15.09 14.56
CA CYS A 104 10.40 14.98 15.96
C CYS A 104 10.36 16.34 16.69
N TYR A 105 10.43 17.48 15.98
CA TYR A 105 10.47 18.83 16.56
C TYR A 105 9.17 19.65 16.42
N PHE A 106 8.09 19.09 15.86
CA PHE A 106 6.85 19.87 15.63
C PHE A 106 5.58 19.18 16.14
N ILE A 107 5.63 18.69 17.38
CA ILE A 107 4.43 18.60 18.22
C ILE A 107 4.84 19.17 19.58
N GLN A 108 4.76 20.49 19.70
CA GLN A 108 4.66 21.22 20.97
C GLN A 108 3.19 21.52 21.23
#